data_AF-A0A961VAI2-F1
#
_entry.id   AF-A0A961VAI2-F1
#
_cell.length_a   1.000
_cell.length_b   1.000
_cell.length_c   1.000
_cell.angle_alpha   90.00
_cell.angle_beta   90.00
_cell.angle_gamma   90.00
#
_symmetry.space_group_name_H-M   'P 1'
#
loop_
_entity.id
_entity.type
_entity.pdbx_description
1 polymer ?
#
loop_
_entity_poly.entity_id
_entity_poly.type
_entity_poly.pdbx_seq_one_letter_code
_entity_poly.pdbx_strand_id
1 'polypeptide(L)'
;TLALAYAQARPDRVTELVLRSIFTLRRSEIRWFYHFGASELFPDAFEAFQARIPEDERDDLIAAYYRRLTDPDENIQTEAARTWSQWENRTMSMVHPSDRETNGPIGPNARAFARIECHYFYHGGFLGSENELLDRAGEIRHIPTAIVHGRYDVVTPLRNAWDLAAALPNAELSIVPDAGHAISEPGIADRLIAATEAFKSR
;
A
#
# COMPACT_ATOMS: atom_id res chain seq x y z
N THR A 1 -5.48 -4.78 -1.67
CA THR A 1 -6.42 -5.36 -0.68
C THR A 1 -7.86 -5.38 -1.14
N LEU A 2 -8.58 -4.25 -1.16
CA LEU A 2 -10.05 -4.22 -1.30
C LEU A 2 -10.58 -4.92 -2.56
N ALA A 3 -9.94 -4.71 -3.72
CA ALA A 3 -10.35 -5.36 -4.97
C ALA A 3 -10.32 -6.90 -4.88
N LEU A 4 -9.29 -7.47 -4.24
CA LEU A 4 -9.19 -8.92 -4.02
C LEU A 4 -10.28 -9.40 -3.08
N ALA A 5 -10.44 -8.75 -1.92
CA ALA A 5 -11.46 -9.10 -0.94
C ALA A 5 -12.88 -9.05 -1.56
N TYR A 6 -13.16 -8.01 -2.36
CA TYR A 6 -14.43 -7.87 -3.05
C TYR A 6 -14.65 -8.96 -4.11
N ALA A 7 -13.66 -9.21 -4.97
CA ALA A 7 -13.76 -10.26 -6.00
C ALA A 7 -13.93 -11.65 -5.39
N GLN A 8 -13.25 -11.94 -4.27
CA GLN A 8 -13.40 -13.19 -3.54
C GLN A 8 -14.78 -13.30 -2.86
N ALA A 9 -15.33 -12.21 -2.35
CA ALA A 9 -16.66 -12.20 -1.75
C ALA A 9 -17.80 -12.24 -2.78
N ARG A 10 -17.58 -11.70 -3.99
CA ARG A 10 -18.60 -11.52 -5.04
C ARG A 10 -18.01 -11.83 -6.44
N PRO A 11 -17.54 -13.07 -6.69
CA PRO A 11 -16.85 -13.42 -7.93
C PRO A 11 -17.71 -13.18 -9.17
N ASP A 12 -19.02 -13.47 -9.11
CA ASP A 12 -19.96 -13.27 -10.22
C ASP A 12 -20.24 -11.80 -10.57
N ARG A 13 -19.67 -10.85 -9.82
CA ARG A 13 -19.85 -9.39 -10.02
C ARG A 13 -18.62 -8.73 -10.63
N VAL A 14 -17.56 -9.50 -10.90
CA VAL A 14 -16.30 -8.99 -11.40
C VAL A 14 -15.98 -9.73 -12.70
N THR A 15 -15.95 -8.98 -13.80
CA THR A 15 -15.61 -9.51 -15.12
C THR A 15 -14.10 -9.65 -15.29
N GLU A 16 -13.34 -8.63 -14.89
CA GLU A 16 -11.87 -8.60 -14.94
C GLU A 16 -11.28 -7.81 -13.76
N LEU A 17 -10.00 -8.04 -13.48
CA LEU A 17 -9.22 -7.28 -12.49
C LEU A 17 -8.00 -6.63 -13.13
N VAL A 18 -7.83 -5.33 -12.91
CA VAL A 18 -6.55 -4.61 -13.16
C VAL A 18 -6.02 -4.17 -11.80
N LEU A 19 -4.99 -4.87 -11.32
CA LEU A 19 -4.39 -4.67 -10.01
C LEU A 19 -3.04 -3.98 -10.16
N ARG A 20 -2.72 -3.11 -9.20
CA ARG A 20 -1.44 -2.38 -9.16
C ARG A 20 -0.91 -2.32 -7.74
N SER A 21 0.41 -2.40 -7.58
CA SER A 21 1.09 -2.31 -6.27
C SER A 21 0.41 -3.18 -5.22
N ILE A 22 0.51 -4.49 -5.43
CA ILE A 22 -0.16 -5.50 -4.63
C ILE A 22 0.17 -5.33 -3.15
N PHE A 23 -0.90 -5.13 -2.39
CA PHE A 23 -0.90 -5.08 -0.94
C PHE A 23 -1.93 -6.07 -0.43
N THR A 24 -1.52 -6.98 0.44
CA THR A 24 -2.36 -8.05 0.99
C THR A 24 -2.55 -7.96 2.51
N LEU A 25 -2.00 -6.91 3.15
CA LEU A 25 -2.13 -6.63 4.58
C LEU A 25 -1.47 -7.66 5.52
N ARG A 26 -0.62 -8.54 5.00
CA ARG A 26 0.23 -9.39 5.85
C ARG A 26 1.04 -8.53 6.81
N ARG A 27 1.23 -9.00 8.04
CA ARG A 27 2.03 -8.30 9.05
C ARG A 27 3.47 -8.03 8.58
N SER A 28 4.04 -8.92 7.76
CA SER A 28 5.35 -8.71 7.14
C SER A 28 5.39 -7.49 6.22
N GLU A 29 4.30 -7.21 5.49
CA GLU A 29 4.18 -6.03 4.61
C GLU A 29 4.06 -4.75 5.42
N ILE A 30 3.24 -4.76 6.48
CA ILE A 30 3.09 -3.61 7.37
C ILE A 30 4.40 -3.33 8.12
N ARG A 31 5.06 -4.37 8.66
CA ARG A 31 6.36 -4.23 9.36
C ARG A 31 7.48 -3.78 8.43
N TRP A 32 7.47 -4.23 7.17
CA TRP A 32 8.43 -3.76 6.17
C TRP A 32 8.40 -2.23 6.04
N PHE A 33 7.21 -1.65 5.97
CA PHE A 33 7.06 -0.24 5.67
C PHE A 33 7.03 0.67 6.90
N TYR A 34 6.48 0.21 8.03
CA TYR A 34 6.33 1.01 9.26
C TYR A 34 7.25 0.57 10.40
N HIS A 35 8.26 -0.28 10.17
CA HIS A 35 9.19 -0.65 11.23
C HIS A 35 10.62 -0.92 10.74
N PHE A 36 10.84 -1.97 9.95
CA PHE A 36 12.17 -2.32 9.45
C PHE A 36 12.08 -2.90 8.05
N GLY A 37 12.74 -2.26 7.09
CA GLY A 37 12.68 -2.61 5.68
C GLY A 37 12.87 -1.37 4.82
N ALA A 38 11.78 -0.64 4.54
CA ALA A 38 11.84 0.65 3.86
C ALA A 38 12.68 1.68 4.66
N SER A 39 12.73 1.55 5.99
CA SER A 39 13.60 2.34 6.88
C SER A 39 15.08 2.31 6.46
N GLU A 40 15.55 1.19 5.92
CA GLU A 40 16.96 0.99 5.55
C GLU A 40 17.31 1.68 4.22
N LEU A 41 16.28 2.03 3.44
CA LEU A 41 16.41 2.73 2.16
C LEU A 41 16.23 4.24 2.34
N PHE A 42 15.43 4.66 3.32
CA PHE A 42 15.11 6.07 3.61
C PHE A 42 15.35 6.40 5.10
N PRO A 43 16.57 6.23 5.63
CA PRO A 43 16.84 6.41 7.05
C PRO A 43 16.58 7.85 7.53
N ASP A 44 16.84 8.83 6.67
CA ASP A 44 16.59 10.26 6.89
C ASP A 44 15.10 10.60 7.02
N ALA A 45 14.25 10.04 6.15
CA ALA A 45 12.80 10.21 6.26
C ALA A 45 12.20 9.39 7.42
N PHE A 46 12.73 8.19 7.67
CA PHE A 46 12.25 7.32 8.73
C PHE A 46 12.61 7.83 10.13
N GLU A 47 13.80 8.44 10.30
CA GLU A 47 14.17 9.14 11.53
C GLU A 47 13.14 10.21 11.89
N ALA A 48 12.72 11.03 10.91
CA ALA A 48 11.67 12.03 11.10
C ALA A 48 10.30 11.41 11.42
N PHE A 49 9.98 10.24 10.84
CA PHE A 49 8.75 9.50 11.12
C PHE A 49 8.69 8.99 12.57
N GLN A 50 9.77 8.44 13.12
CA GLN A 50 9.77 7.90 14.48
C GLN A 50 10.12 8.93 15.57
N ALA A 51 10.68 10.09 15.21
CA ALA A 51 11.20 11.07 16.18
C ALA A 51 10.19 11.53 17.24
N ARG A 52 8.89 11.62 16.87
CA ARG A 52 7.80 12.05 17.77
C ARG A 52 7.20 10.92 18.60
N ILE A 53 7.66 9.69 18.40
CA ILE A 53 7.27 8.53 19.18
C ILE A 53 8.32 8.32 20.29
N PRO A 54 7.93 8.24 21.58
CA PRO A 54 8.80 7.88 22.69
C PRO A 54 9.53 6.56 22.42
N GLU A 55 10.79 6.45 22.86
CA GLU A 55 11.64 5.30 22.56
C GLU A 55 11.04 3.96 22.99
N ASP A 56 10.35 3.94 24.14
CA ASP A 56 9.66 2.77 24.70
C ASP A 56 8.38 2.37 23.92
N GLU A 57 7.94 3.20 22.97
CA GLU A 57 6.80 2.91 22.08
C GLU A 57 7.24 2.53 20.65
N ARG A 58 8.53 2.60 20.32
CA ARG A 58 9.02 2.42 18.93
C ARG A 58 9.06 0.97 18.44
N ASP A 59 8.89 -0.01 19.33
CA ASP A 59 8.79 -1.43 18.95
C ASP A 59 7.51 -1.76 18.17
N ASP A 60 6.48 -0.93 18.28
CA ASP A 60 5.25 -1.03 17.51
C ASP A 60 4.73 0.36 17.12
N LEU A 61 5.30 0.88 16.02
CA LEU A 61 4.93 2.19 15.49
C LEU A 61 3.47 2.25 15.04
N ILE A 62 2.86 1.14 14.60
CA ILE A 62 1.43 1.12 14.26
C ILE A 62 0.59 1.39 15.51
N ALA A 63 0.85 0.68 16.62
CA ALA A 63 0.13 0.90 17.87
C ALA A 63 0.41 2.29 18.47
N ALA A 64 1.65 2.78 18.37
CA ALA A 64 2.04 4.10 18.85
C ALA A 64 1.34 5.24 18.08
N TYR A 65 1.27 5.13 16.74
CA TYR A 65 0.53 6.07 15.92
C TYR A 65 -0.97 5.94 16.10
N TYR A 66 -1.51 4.73 16.22
CA TYR A 66 -2.94 4.52 16.44
C TYR A 66 -3.42 5.27 17.69
N ARG A 67 -2.69 5.16 18.81
CA ARG A 67 -2.99 5.92 20.04
C ARG A 67 -3.14 7.42 19.79
N ARG A 68 -2.19 8.03 19.07
CA ARG A 68 -2.18 9.48 18.77
C ARG A 68 -3.27 9.87 17.78
N LEU A 69 -3.52 9.03 16.78
CA LEU A 69 -4.52 9.24 15.74
C LEU A 69 -5.96 9.06 16.26
N THR A 70 -6.13 8.42 17.41
CA THR A 70 -7.41 8.29 18.13
C THR A 70 -7.49 9.11 19.42
N ASP A 71 -6.51 9.98 19.68
CA ASP A 71 -6.47 10.81 20.89
C ASP A 71 -7.67 11.78 20.93
N PRO A 72 -8.29 12.08 22.08
CA PRO A 72 -9.33 13.10 22.16
C PRO A 72 -8.89 14.52 21.73
N ASP A 73 -7.60 14.85 21.79
CA ASP A 73 -7.06 16.13 21.32
C ASP A 73 -6.81 16.10 19.79
N GLU A 74 -7.56 16.90 19.05
CA GLU A 74 -7.41 17.01 17.60
C GLU A 74 -6.03 17.54 17.16
N ASN A 75 -5.31 18.28 18.02
CA ASN A 75 -3.97 18.75 17.70
C ASN A 75 -2.98 17.58 17.66
N ILE A 76 -3.08 16.65 18.62
CA ILE A 76 -2.27 15.43 18.65
C ILE A 76 -2.57 14.59 17.40
N GLN A 77 -3.85 14.41 17.06
CA GLN A 77 -4.25 13.70 15.84
C GLN A 77 -3.67 14.36 14.58
N THR A 78 -3.75 15.69 14.48
CA THR A 78 -3.32 16.45 13.30
C THR A 78 -1.80 16.38 13.13
N GLU A 79 -1.06 16.48 14.22
CA GLU A 79 0.40 16.36 14.19
C GLU A 79 0.85 14.96 13.78
N ALA A 80 0.28 13.92 14.40
CA ALA A 80 0.58 12.52 14.06
C ALA A 80 0.20 12.22 12.60
N ALA A 81 -0.95 12.70 12.14
CA ALA A 81 -1.38 12.52 10.76
C ALA A 81 -0.45 13.20 9.76
N ARG A 82 0.08 14.39 10.09
CA ARG A 82 1.06 15.07 9.23
C ARG A 82 2.34 14.25 9.12
N THR A 83 2.89 13.74 10.22
CA THR A 83 4.11 12.93 10.19
C THR A 83 3.91 11.62 9.43
N TRP A 84 2.78 10.94 9.65
CA TRP A 84 2.39 9.74 8.90
C TRP A 84 2.34 9.98 7.39
N SER A 85 1.57 10.99 6.97
CA SER A 85 1.42 11.35 5.56
C SER A 85 2.74 11.75 4.90
N GLN A 86 3.66 12.38 5.65
CA GLN A 86 4.97 12.78 5.12
C GLN A 86 5.88 11.59 4.87
N TRP A 87 5.86 10.58 5.73
CA TRP A 87 6.62 9.34 5.54
C TRP A 87 6.26 8.70 4.20
N GLU A 88 4.97 8.44 3.95
CA GLU A 88 4.53 7.85 2.68
C GLU A 88 4.84 8.72 1.48
N ASN A 89 4.56 10.02 1.57
CA ASN A 89 4.80 10.92 0.45
C ASN A 89 6.27 10.90 0.00
N ARG A 90 7.20 10.75 0.96
CA ARG A 90 8.65 10.65 0.75
C ARG A 90 9.15 9.28 0.28
N THR A 91 8.27 8.32 0.05
CA THR A 91 8.69 6.99 -0.41
C THR A 91 7.88 6.49 -1.62
N MET A 92 6.86 7.23 -2.06
CA MET A 92 5.95 6.79 -3.12
C MET A 92 6.56 6.70 -4.53
N SER A 93 7.60 7.47 -4.84
CA SER A 93 8.14 7.60 -6.21
C SER A 93 9.63 7.29 -6.23
N MET A 94 10.16 6.74 -7.33
CA MET A 94 11.61 6.50 -7.45
C MET A 94 12.42 7.79 -7.44
N VAL A 95 11.92 8.80 -8.16
CA VAL A 95 12.48 10.15 -8.15
C VAL A 95 11.39 11.04 -7.60
N HIS A 96 11.65 11.68 -6.46
CA HIS A 96 10.71 12.65 -5.90
C HIS A 96 10.56 13.82 -6.88
N PRO A 97 9.34 14.04 -7.42
CA PRO A 97 9.09 15.25 -8.18
C PRO A 97 9.28 16.45 -7.25
N SER A 98 10.04 17.45 -7.68
CA SER A 98 10.24 18.70 -6.93
C SER A 98 8.92 19.33 -6.46
N ASP A 99 7.84 19.11 -7.21
CA ASP A 99 6.54 19.74 -6.99
C ASP A 99 5.61 18.92 -6.08
N ARG A 100 6.04 17.73 -5.61
CA ARG A 100 5.27 16.90 -4.67
C ARG A 100 5.48 17.29 -3.21
N GLU A 101 6.60 17.94 -2.88
CA GLU A 101 6.84 18.48 -1.52
C GLU A 101 5.74 19.46 -1.07
N THR A 102 5.07 20.11 -2.03
CA THR A 102 3.98 21.07 -1.77
C THR A 102 2.57 20.48 -1.88
N ASN A 103 2.41 19.27 -2.45
CA ASN A 103 1.11 18.70 -2.85
C ASN A 103 0.82 17.28 -2.34
N GLY A 104 1.67 16.71 -1.48
CA GLY A 104 1.36 15.47 -0.75
C GLY A 104 0.11 15.59 0.13
N PRO A 105 -0.34 14.52 0.82
CA PRO A 105 -1.50 14.57 1.73
C PRO A 105 -1.17 15.34 3.03
N ILE A 106 -0.56 16.51 2.89
CA ILE A 106 -0.48 17.62 3.85
C ILE A 106 -1.62 18.62 3.51
N GLY A 107 -2.68 18.15 2.84
CA GLY A 107 -3.92 18.90 2.62
C GLY A 107 -4.91 18.72 3.78
N PRO A 108 -6.12 19.30 3.69
CA PRO A 108 -7.16 19.20 4.72
C PRO A 108 -7.58 17.76 5.07
N ASN A 109 -7.24 16.79 4.20
CA ASN A 109 -7.60 15.38 4.34
C ASN A 109 -6.54 14.52 5.04
N ALA A 110 -5.37 15.08 5.42
CA ALA A 110 -4.28 14.35 6.06
C ALA A 110 -4.74 13.52 7.28
N ARG A 111 -5.59 14.14 8.11
CA ARG A 111 -6.14 13.51 9.31
C ARG A 111 -7.03 12.32 8.99
N ALA A 112 -7.92 12.45 8.00
CA ALA A 112 -8.79 11.34 7.59
C ALA A 112 -7.96 10.19 7.00
N PHE A 113 -6.99 10.52 6.15
CA PHE A 113 -6.07 9.57 5.53
C PHE A 113 -5.35 8.72 6.58
N ALA A 114 -4.53 9.35 7.43
CA ALA A 114 -3.72 8.65 8.41
C ALA A 114 -4.57 7.87 9.43
N ARG A 115 -5.70 8.43 9.88
CA ARG A 115 -6.59 7.75 10.84
C ARG A 115 -7.20 6.49 10.25
N ILE A 116 -7.75 6.57 9.04
CA ILE A 116 -8.39 5.42 8.39
C ILE A 116 -7.34 4.35 8.09
N GLU A 117 -6.21 4.75 7.51
CA GLU A 117 -5.16 3.81 7.14
C GLU A 117 -4.57 3.09 8.35
N CYS A 118 -4.14 3.83 9.36
CA CYS A 118 -3.61 3.27 10.60
C CYS A 118 -4.65 2.38 11.29
N HIS A 119 -5.93 2.75 11.27
CA HIS A 119 -7.01 1.92 11.82
C HIS A 119 -7.12 0.56 11.11
N TYR A 120 -7.08 0.53 9.77
CA TYR A 120 -7.09 -0.74 9.05
C TYR A 120 -5.85 -1.59 9.36
N PHE A 121 -4.68 -0.99 9.53
CA PHE A 121 -3.45 -1.73 9.85
C PHE A 121 -3.48 -2.28 11.28
N TYR A 122 -3.92 -1.46 12.24
CA TYR A 122 -4.07 -1.86 13.63
C TYR A 122 -5.02 -3.06 13.80
N HIS A 123 -6.07 -3.13 12.97
CA HIS A 123 -7.04 -4.23 12.98
C HIS A 123 -6.73 -5.36 11.97
N GLY A 124 -5.50 -5.42 11.41
CA GLY A 124 -5.11 -6.49 10.48
C GLY A 124 -6.00 -6.56 9.23
N GLY A 125 -6.52 -5.43 8.78
CA GLY A 125 -7.42 -5.34 7.63
C GLY A 125 -8.81 -5.90 7.84
N PHE A 126 -9.17 -6.29 9.08
CA PHE A 126 -10.37 -7.06 9.38
C PHE A 126 -10.44 -8.41 8.65
N LEU A 127 -9.27 -8.96 8.30
CA LEU A 127 -9.13 -10.28 7.70
C LEU A 127 -9.09 -11.35 8.80
N GLY A 128 -9.60 -12.54 8.50
CA GLY A 128 -9.63 -13.69 9.42
C GLY A 128 -8.25 -14.33 9.64
N SER A 129 -7.30 -14.13 8.72
CA SER A 129 -5.91 -14.58 8.85
C SER A 129 -4.95 -13.70 8.03
N GLU A 130 -3.67 -13.71 8.40
CA GLU A 130 -2.65 -12.88 7.72
C GLU A 130 -2.57 -13.15 6.20
N ASN A 131 -2.72 -14.42 5.78
CA ASN A 131 -2.63 -14.83 4.38
C ASN A 131 -4.00 -14.97 3.68
N GLU A 132 -5.11 -14.52 4.29
CA GLU A 132 -6.47 -14.81 3.79
C GLU A 132 -6.62 -14.52 2.28
N LEU A 133 -6.14 -13.37 1.82
CA LEU A 133 -6.28 -12.97 0.42
C LEU A 133 -5.48 -13.85 -0.55
N LEU A 134 -4.34 -14.41 -0.12
CA LEU A 134 -3.53 -15.33 -0.93
C LEU A 134 -4.12 -16.73 -0.91
N ASP A 135 -4.53 -17.22 0.27
CA ASP A 135 -5.11 -18.55 0.44
C ASP A 135 -6.41 -18.71 -0.37
N ARG A 136 -7.18 -17.62 -0.49
CA ARG A 136 -8.42 -17.55 -1.25
C ARG A 136 -8.26 -17.11 -2.71
N ALA A 137 -7.03 -16.90 -3.19
CA ALA A 137 -6.80 -16.47 -4.57
C ALA A 137 -7.39 -17.46 -5.60
N GLY A 138 -7.37 -18.76 -5.30
CA GLY A 138 -7.95 -19.79 -6.17
C GLY A 138 -9.46 -19.64 -6.43
N GLU A 139 -10.21 -18.96 -5.56
CA GLU A 139 -11.65 -18.70 -5.72
C GLU A 139 -11.94 -17.82 -6.94
N ILE A 140 -11.00 -16.93 -7.29
CA ILE A 140 -11.14 -15.96 -8.38
C ILE A 140 -10.30 -16.32 -9.62
N ARG A 141 -9.79 -17.55 -9.71
CA ARG A 141 -8.94 -18.01 -10.84
C ARG A 141 -9.59 -17.97 -12.23
N HIS A 142 -10.91 -17.82 -12.27
CA HIS A 142 -11.68 -17.73 -13.52
C HIS A 142 -11.78 -16.29 -14.03
N ILE A 143 -11.44 -15.29 -13.19
CA ILE A 143 -11.49 -13.87 -13.51
C ILE A 143 -10.16 -13.47 -14.18
N PRO A 144 -10.16 -13.01 -15.46
CA PRO A 144 -8.99 -12.44 -16.09
C PRO A 144 -8.38 -11.34 -15.23
N THR A 145 -7.09 -11.43 -14.94
CA THR A 145 -6.43 -10.53 -14.00
C THR A 145 -5.10 -10.04 -14.60
N ALA A 146 -4.91 -8.73 -14.67
CA ALA A 146 -3.63 -8.09 -14.94
C ALA A 146 -3.05 -7.54 -13.63
N ILE A 147 -1.77 -7.77 -13.37
CA ILE A 147 -1.04 -7.24 -12.22
C ILE A 147 0.12 -6.38 -12.73
N VAL A 148 0.15 -5.10 -12.36
CA VAL A 148 1.23 -4.16 -12.70
C VAL A 148 1.97 -3.77 -11.42
N HIS A 149 3.28 -3.99 -11.36
CA HIS A 149 4.04 -3.71 -10.13
C HIS A 149 5.43 -3.13 -10.44
N GLY A 150 5.82 -2.08 -9.72
CA GLY A 150 7.15 -1.47 -9.86
C GLY A 150 8.23 -2.36 -9.23
N ARG A 151 9.37 -2.52 -9.91
CA ARG A 151 10.51 -3.29 -9.39
C ARG A 151 11.00 -2.75 -8.04
N TYR A 152 10.98 -1.43 -7.88
CA TYR A 152 11.49 -0.71 -6.72
C TYR A 152 10.36 -0.09 -5.90
N ASP A 153 9.17 -0.69 -5.91
CA ASP A 153 8.08 -0.30 -5.02
C ASP A 153 8.46 -0.62 -3.56
N VAL A 154 8.87 0.40 -2.83
CA VAL A 154 9.29 0.30 -1.42
C VAL A 154 8.11 0.36 -0.44
N VAL A 155 6.94 0.80 -0.89
CA VAL A 155 5.73 0.89 -0.07
C VAL A 155 5.07 -0.49 0.03
N THR A 156 4.94 -1.16 -1.11
CA THR A 156 4.44 -2.52 -1.22
C THR A 156 5.44 -3.36 -1.99
N PRO A 157 6.32 -4.13 -1.32
CA PRO A 157 7.38 -4.87 -1.98
C PRO A 157 6.88 -5.78 -3.10
N LEU A 158 7.66 -5.89 -4.19
CA LEU A 158 7.36 -6.78 -5.32
C LEU A 158 7.08 -8.23 -4.90
N ARG A 159 7.64 -8.68 -3.75
CA ARG A 159 7.34 -9.97 -3.14
C ARG A 159 5.83 -10.24 -3.10
N ASN A 160 5.01 -9.23 -2.81
CA ASN A 160 3.56 -9.36 -2.70
C ASN A 160 2.90 -9.72 -4.02
N ALA A 161 3.27 -9.04 -5.12
CA ALA A 161 2.78 -9.38 -6.45
C ALA A 161 3.31 -10.73 -6.94
N TRP A 162 4.54 -11.07 -6.58
CA TRP A 162 5.12 -12.38 -6.87
C TRP A 162 4.36 -13.51 -6.18
N ASP A 163 4.01 -13.32 -4.90
CA ASP A 163 3.17 -14.26 -4.13
C ASP A 163 1.78 -14.41 -4.76
N LEU A 164 1.14 -13.29 -5.10
CA LEU A 164 -0.19 -13.31 -5.69
C LEU A 164 -0.20 -13.98 -7.06
N ALA A 165 0.79 -13.71 -7.92
CA ALA A 165 0.88 -14.36 -9.23
C ALA A 165 1.14 -15.88 -9.13
N ALA A 166 1.89 -16.33 -8.10
CA ALA A 166 2.03 -17.74 -7.81
C ALA A 166 0.72 -18.39 -7.30
N ALA A 167 -0.06 -17.68 -6.48
CA ALA A 167 -1.35 -18.15 -5.96
C ALA A 167 -2.50 -18.04 -6.97
N LEU A 168 -2.38 -17.16 -7.97
CA LEU A 168 -3.34 -16.90 -9.03
C LEU A 168 -2.66 -17.05 -10.41
N PRO A 169 -2.38 -18.28 -10.88
CA PRO A 169 -1.54 -18.50 -12.07
C PRO A 169 -2.11 -17.98 -13.40
N ASN A 170 -3.41 -17.67 -13.44
CA ASN A 170 -4.07 -17.04 -14.59
C ASN A 170 -3.86 -15.52 -14.64
N ALA A 171 -3.25 -14.92 -13.61
CA ALA A 171 -2.94 -13.50 -13.60
C ALA A 171 -1.66 -13.21 -14.40
N GLU A 172 -1.72 -12.18 -15.23
CA GLU A 172 -0.58 -11.69 -15.99
C GLU A 172 0.21 -10.66 -15.18
N LEU A 173 1.39 -11.03 -14.67
CA LEU A 173 2.26 -10.16 -13.91
C LEU A 173 3.21 -9.37 -14.82
N SER A 174 3.02 -8.06 -14.89
CA SER A 174 3.92 -7.08 -15.50
C SER A 174 4.77 -6.39 -14.44
N ILE A 175 6.07 -6.69 -14.43
CA ILE A 175 7.04 -6.02 -13.55
C ILE A 175 7.69 -4.87 -14.32
N VAL A 176 7.51 -3.63 -13.84
CA VAL A 176 8.08 -2.44 -14.47
C VAL A 176 9.48 -2.21 -13.88
N PRO A 177 10.56 -2.34 -14.69
CA PRO A 177 11.93 -2.43 -14.18
C PRO A 177 12.43 -1.15 -13.52
N ASP A 178 11.93 0.01 -13.93
CA ASP A 178 12.31 1.34 -13.52
C ASP A 178 11.09 2.11 -12.98
N ALA A 179 10.39 1.53 -12.00
CA ALA A 179 9.28 2.20 -11.34
C ALA A 179 9.19 1.88 -9.84
N GLY A 180 8.69 2.87 -9.10
CA GLY A 180 8.31 2.78 -7.68
C GLY A 180 6.84 2.44 -7.50
N HIS A 181 6.21 3.05 -6.48
CA HIS A 181 4.82 2.76 -6.10
C HIS A 181 3.79 3.58 -6.87
N ALA A 182 4.10 4.82 -7.19
CA ALA A 182 3.12 5.78 -7.68
C ALA A 182 2.51 5.35 -9.02
N ILE A 183 1.19 5.51 -9.15
CA ILE A 183 0.47 5.25 -10.41
C ILE A 183 0.97 6.15 -11.56
N SER A 184 1.55 7.30 -11.23
CA SER A 184 2.10 8.27 -12.18
C SER A 184 3.48 7.92 -12.71
N GLU A 185 4.12 6.85 -12.22
CA GLU A 185 5.38 6.36 -12.81
C GLU A 185 5.12 5.98 -14.28
N PRO A 186 5.89 6.49 -15.26
CA PRO A 186 5.56 6.35 -16.68
C PRO A 186 5.31 4.90 -17.13
N GLY A 187 6.18 3.97 -16.71
CA GLY A 187 6.02 2.56 -17.05
C GLY A 187 4.83 1.88 -16.35
N ILE A 188 4.41 2.35 -15.17
CA ILE A 188 3.20 1.87 -14.50
C ILE A 188 1.96 2.35 -15.26
N ALA A 189 1.90 3.65 -15.58
CA ALA A 189 0.79 4.24 -16.31
C ALA A 189 0.59 3.58 -17.69
N ASP A 190 1.67 3.38 -18.46
CA ASP A 190 1.64 2.68 -19.75
C ASP A 190 1.00 1.29 -19.64
N ARG A 191 1.47 0.48 -18.68
CA ARG A 191 0.97 -0.89 -18.47
C ARG A 191 -0.47 -0.94 -18.00
N LEU A 192 -0.90 0.02 -17.18
CA LEU A 192 -2.29 0.13 -16.78
C LEU A 192 -3.20 0.48 -17.95
N ILE A 193 -2.80 1.46 -18.78
CA ILE A 193 -3.55 1.82 -20.00
C ILE A 193 -3.66 0.61 -20.93
N ALA A 194 -2.55 -0.07 -21.19
CA ALA A 194 -2.54 -1.27 -22.02
C ALA A 194 -3.46 -2.37 -21.49
N ALA A 195 -3.47 -2.63 -20.17
CA ALA A 195 -4.36 -3.60 -19.55
C ALA A 195 -5.84 -3.20 -19.69
N THR A 196 -6.17 -1.92 -19.46
CA THR A 196 -7.54 -1.43 -19.61
C THR A 196 -8.04 -1.48 -21.05
N GLU A 197 -7.21 -1.14 -22.04
CA GLU A 197 -7.57 -1.25 -23.46
C GLU A 197 -7.73 -2.72 -23.89
N ALA A 198 -6.92 -3.64 -23.36
CA ALA A 198 -7.06 -5.06 -23.65
C ALA A 198 -8.35 -5.68 -23.09
N PHE A 199 -8.90 -5.16 -21.98
CA PHE A 199 -10.15 -5.65 -21.39
C PHE A 199 -11.40 -4.95 -21.92
N LYS A 200 -11.27 -3.79 -22.57
CA LYS A 200 -12.40 -3.03 -23.13
C LYS A 200 -13.23 -3.81 -24.17
N SER A 201 -12.61 -4.75 -24.86
CA SER A 201 -13.21 -5.50 -25.97
C SER A 201 -13.62 -6.93 -25.62
N ARG A 202 -13.57 -7.30 -24.33
CA ARG A 202 -14.00 -8.60 -23.84
C ARG A 202 -15.50 -8.67 -23.55
#